data_AF-A0A963NMD8-F1
#
_entry.id   AF-A0A963NMD8-F1
#
_cell.length_a   1.000
_cell.length_b   1.000
_cell.length_c   1.000
_cell.angle_alpha   90.00
_cell.angle_beta   90.00
_cell.angle_gamma   90.00
#
_symmetry.space_group_name_H-M   'P 1'
#
loop_
_entity.id
_entity.type
_entity.pdbx_description
1 polymer ?
#
loop_
_entity_poly.entity_id
_entity_poly.type
_entity_poly.pdbx_seq_one_letter_code
_entity_poly.pdbx_strand_id
1 'polypeptide(L)'
;SIKTVNALSHYTDWTVGHVHSGALGWVGLITMGSLYYLIPRMYGRTSMHSPKAVELHFWIATIGIVLYIAAMWIAGVMQGLMWRAVNPDGTLVYSFVESVKATYPFYVIRFSGGLLYLSGMLLMAWNVAMTIKGNRPAVARVPMAAAHA
;
A
#
# COMPACT_ATOMS: atom_id res chain seq x y z
N SER A 1 -21.93 -2.75 1.52
CA SER A 1 -21.57 -2.22 2.85
C SER A 1 -22.72 -2.40 3.83
N ILE A 2 -22.43 -2.82 5.07
CA ILE A 2 -23.42 -3.02 6.13
C ILE A 2 -23.67 -1.68 6.82
N LYS A 3 -24.93 -1.24 6.94
CA LYS A 3 -25.30 0.10 7.45
C LYS A 3 -24.72 0.38 8.85
N THR A 4 -24.79 -0.60 9.75
CA THR A 4 -24.29 -0.46 11.13
C THR A 4 -22.78 -0.28 11.19
N VAL A 5 -22.01 -0.97 10.33
CA VAL A 5 -20.56 -0.77 10.21
C VAL A 5 -20.25 0.60 9.62
N ASN A 6 -20.99 1.00 8.58
CA ASN A 6 -20.80 2.29 7.94
C ASN A 6 -21.10 3.46 8.89
N ALA A 7 -22.07 3.33 9.78
CA ALA A 7 -22.34 4.35 10.80
C ALA A 7 -21.13 4.66 11.70
N LEU A 8 -20.18 3.72 11.84
CA LEU A 8 -18.93 3.91 12.57
C LEU A 8 -17.77 4.31 11.65
N SER A 9 -17.68 3.72 10.45
CA SER A 9 -16.53 3.91 9.56
C SER A 9 -16.62 5.14 8.64
N HIS A 10 -17.82 5.68 8.44
CA HIS A 10 -18.02 6.84 7.58
C HIS A 10 -17.38 8.09 8.18
N TYR A 11 -16.71 8.88 7.35
CA TYR A 11 -15.92 10.06 7.73
C TYR A 11 -14.72 9.81 8.64
N THR A 12 -14.44 8.57 9.03
CA THR A 12 -13.26 8.24 9.84
C THR A 12 -12.10 7.76 8.96
N ASP A 13 -10.90 7.78 9.55
CA ASP A 13 -9.68 7.25 8.95
C ASP A 13 -9.76 5.75 8.64
N TRP A 14 -10.80 5.03 9.09
CA TRP A 14 -11.07 3.67 8.66
C TRP A 14 -11.16 3.61 7.13
N THR A 15 -11.91 4.54 6.53
CA THR A 15 -12.07 4.59 5.06
C THR A 15 -10.73 4.75 4.36
N VAL A 16 -9.84 5.58 4.91
CA VAL A 16 -8.47 5.76 4.40
C VAL A 16 -7.66 4.47 4.53
N GLY A 17 -7.78 3.77 5.67
CA GLY A 17 -7.18 2.47 5.90
C GLY A 17 -7.62 1.45 4.85
N HIS A 18 -8.93 1.33 4.61
CA HIS A 18 -9.49 0.44 3.58
C HIS A 18 -8.95 0.74 2.18
N VAL A 19 -8.94 2.02 1.79
CA VAL A 19 -8.41 2.44 0.48
C VAL A 19 -6.95 2.03 0.34
N HIS A 20 -6.11 2.27 1.35
CA HIS A 20 -4.69 1.95 1.27
C HIS A 20 -4.40 0.45 1.41
N SER A 21 -5.26 -0.33 2.08
CA SER A 21 -5.19 -1.80 2.02
C SER A 21 -5.31 -2.29 0.58
N GLY A 22 -6.28 -1.76 -0.17
CA GLY A 22 -6.46 -2.10 -1.58
C GLY A 22 -5.40 -1.49 -2.49
N ALA A 23 -5.12 -0.19 -2.36
CA ALA A 23 -4.20 0.51 -3.24
C ALA A 23 -2.75 0.02 -3.07
N LEU A 24 -2.24 -0.06 -1.84
CA LEU A 24 -0.86 -0.44 -1.59
C LEU A 24 -0.68 -1.95 -1.53
N GLY A 25 -1.54 -2.63 -0.77
CA GLY A 25 -1.44 -4.07 -0.50
C GLY A 25 -1.89 -4.96 -1.65
N TRP A 26 -2.90 -4.53 -2.42
CA TRP A 26 -3.35 -5.29 -3.60
C TRP A 26 -2.76 -4.73 -4.89
N VAL A 27 -3.23 -3.56 -5.34
CA VAL A 27 -2.87 -2.97 -6.65
C VAL A 27 -1.37 -2.74 -6.76
N GLY A 28 -0.75 -2.18 -5.72
CA GLY A 28 0.68 -1.94 -5.67
C GLY A 28 1.49 -3.24 -5.81
N LEU A 29 1.28 -4.19 -4.89
CA LEU A 29 2.08 -5.43 -4.87
C LEU A 29 1.93 -6.27 -6.14
N ILE A 30 0.72 -6.42 -6.68
CA ILE A 30 0.53 -7.19 -7.93
C ILE A 30 1.23 -6.51 -9.11
N THR A 31 1.16 -5.17 -9.18
CA THR A 31 1.81 -4.41 -10.25
C THR A 31 3.33 -4.52 -10.16
N MET A 32 3.90 -4.34 -8.97
CA MET A 32 5.35 -4.47 -8.76
C MET A 32 5.84 -5.88 -9.06
N GLY A 33 5.16 -6.92 -8.57
CA GLY A 33 5.48 -8.31 -8.87
C GLY A 33 5.45 -8.61 -10.37
N SER A 34 4.43 -8.12 -11.06
CA SER A 34 4.31 -8.24 -12.53
C SER A 34 5.48 -7.55 -13.25
N LEU A 35 5.86 -6.35 -12.81
CA LEU A 35 7.01 -5.63 -13.37
C LEU A 35 8.33 -6.37 -13.13
N TYR A 36 8.56 -6.90 -11.92
CA TYR A 36 9.75 -7.70 -11.63
C TYR A 36 9.84 -8.98 -12.45
N TYR A 37 8.71 -9.53 -12.87
CA TYR A 37 8.67 -10.67 -13.77
C TYR A 37 8.93 -10.28 -15.23
N LEU A 38 8.29 -9.22 -15.72
CA LEU A 38 8.30 -8.83 -17.13
C LEU A 38 9.57 -8.10 -17.55
N ILE A 39 10.04 -7.13 -16.75
CA ILE A 39 11.18 -6.26 -17.09
C ILE A 39 12.42 -7.05 -17.51
N PRO A 40 12.93 -8.05 -16.77
CA PRO A 40 14.13 -8.75 -17.20
C PRO A 40 13.92 -9.48 -18.54
N ARG A 41 12.75 -10.09 -18.76
CA ARG A 41 12.41 -10.79 -20.01
C ARG A 41 12.37 -9.85 -21.22
N MET A 42 11.84 -8.64 -21.04
CA MET A 42 11.82 -7.62 -22.09
C MET A 42 13.22 -7.16 -22.50
N TYR A 43 14.24 -7.38 -21.67
CA TYR A 43 15.64 -7.04 -21.94
C TYR A 43 16.53 -8.28 -22.08
N GLY A 44 15.95 -9.46 -22.33
CA GLY A 44 16.68 -10.70 -22.60
C GLY A 44 17.41 -11.27 -21.39
N ARG A 45 17.03 -10.87 -20.18
CA ARG A 45 17.59 -11.34 -18.92
C ARG A 45 16.68 -12.37 -18.27
N THR A 46 17.28 -13.31 -17.55
CA THR A 46 16.56 -14.32 -16.77
C THR A 46 16.06 -13.79 -15.42
N SER A 47 16.70 -12.74 -14.88
CA SER A 47 16.39 -12.15 -13.59
C SER A 47 16.68 -10.64 -13.54
N MET A 48 16.09 -9.98 -12.54
CA MET A 48 16.42 -8.60 -12.18
C MET A 48 17.89 -8.46 -11.78
N HIS A 49 18.43 -7.25 -11.85
CA HIS A 49 19.82 -6.95 -11.47
C HIS A 49 20.18 -7.48 -10.08
N SER A 50 19.32 -7.29 -9.08
CA SER A 50 19.46 -7.87 -7.75
C SER A 50 18.16 -8.51 -7.26
N PRO A 51 18.07 -9.86 -7.19
CA PRO A 51 16.94 -10.55 -6.57
C PRO A 51 16.81 -10.23 -5.07
N LYS A 52 17.93 -10.04 -4.36
CA LYS A 52 17.93 -9.64 -2.95
C LYS A 52 17.30 -8.26 -2.74
N ALA A 53 17.47 -7.34 -3.69
CA ALA A 53 16.81 -6.03 -3.63
C ALA A 53 15.29 -6.13 -3.85
N VAL A 54 14.82 -7.14 -4.60
CA VAL A 54 13.38 -7.43 -4.73
C VAL A 54 12.81 -7.92 -3.39
N GLU A 55 13.51 -8.84 -2.72
CA GLU A 55 13.11 -9.32 -1.39
C GLU A 55 13.12 -8.20 -0.34
N LEU A 56 14.16 -7.36 -0.34
CA LEU A 56 14.23 -6.20 0.55
C LEU A 56 13.10 -5.21 0.25
N HIS A 57 12.80 -4.94 -1.01
CA HIS A 57 11.66 -4.11 -1.38
C HIS A 57 10.35 -4.71 -0.85
N PHE A 58 10.13 -6.01 -1.02
CA PHE A 58 8.95 -6.70 -0.50
C PHE A 58 8.78 -6.47 1.01
N TRP A 59 9.84 -6.64 1.80
CA TRP A 59 9.74 -6.46 3.26
C TRP A 59 9.51 -5.01 3.66
N ILE A 60 10.24 -4.07 3.06
CA ILE A 60 10.07 -2.62 3.33
C ILE A 60 8.64 -2.18 3.00
N ALA A 61 8.13 -2.58 1.82
CA ALA A 61 6.77 -2.25 1.39
C ALA A 61 5.73 -2.91 2.31
N THR A 62 5.90 -4.18 2.66
CA THR A 62 4.96 -4.93 3.51
C THR A 62 4.88 -4.33 4.90
N ILE A 63 6.01 -4.03 5.53
CA ILE A 63 6.04 -3.38 6.85
C ILE A 63 5.39 -1.99 6.77
N GLY A 64 5.70 -1.21 5.74
CA GLY A 64 5.08 0.09 5.50
C GLY A 64 3.56 0.02 5.36
N ILE A 65 3.05 -0.95 4.59
CA ILE A 65 1.62 -1.23 4.42
C ILE A 65 0.97 -1.59 5.76
N VAL A 66 1.54 -2.55 6.50
CA VAL A 66 0.96 -3.01 7.78
C VAL A 66 0.89 -1.87 8.79
N LEU A 67 1.95 -1.07 8.91
CA LEU A 67 1.96 0.11 9.78
C LEU A 67 0.88 1.13 9.38
N TYR A 68 0.74 1.39 8.07
CA TYR A 68 -0.28 2.32 7.56
C TYR A 68 -1.68 1.83 7.92
N ILE A 69 -2.01 0.57 7.59
CA ILE A 69 -3.35 0.00 7.81
C ILE A 69 -3.68 -0.05 9.30
N ALA A 70 -2.75 -0.53 10.13
CA ALA A 70 -2.94 -0.62 11.57
C ALA A 70 -3.23 0.76 12.18
N ALA A 71 -2.45 1.79 11.80
CA ALA A 71 -2.66 3.15 12.29
C ALA A 71 -4.05 3.70 11.90
N MET A 72 -4.48 3.47 10.67
CA MET A 72 -5.78 3.97 10.18
C MET A 72 -6.97 3.22 10.73
N TRP A 73 -6.85 1.92 10.99
CA TRP A 73 -7.90 1.17 11.69
C TRP A 73 -8.07 1.65 13.12
N ILE A 74 -6.98 1.81 13.87
CA ILE A 74 -7.05 2.29 15.25
C ILE A 74 -7.60 3.72 15.30
N ALA A 75 -7.07 4.61 14.46
CA ALA A 75 -7.57 5.99 14.36
C ALA A 75 -9.05 6.04 13.97
N GLY A 76 -9.45 5.26 12.97
CA GLY A 76 -10.81 5.25 12.46
C GLY A 76 -11.85 4.72 13.44
N VAL A 77 -11.54 3.62 14.14
CA VAL A 77 -12.40 3.08 15.21
C VAL A 77 -12.50 4.08 16.35
N MET A 78 -11.37 4.66 16.77
CA MET A 78 -11.32 5.63 17.86
C MET A 78 -12.14 6.89 17.54
N GLN A 79 -11.99 7.47 16.35
CA GLN A 79 -12.81 8.59 15.88
C GLN A 79 -14.29 8.25 15.93
N GLY A 80 -14.67 7.12 15.33
CA GLY A 80 -16.06 6.67 15.26
C GLY A 80 -16.67 6.48 16.64
N LEU A 81 -15.90 5.95 17.61
CA LEU A 81 -16.34 5.76 19.00
C LEU A 81 -16.41 7.09 19.75
N MET A 82 -15.40 7.97 19.64
CA MET A 82 -15.39 9.26 20.33
C MET A 82 -16.51 10.18 19.84
N TRP A 83 -16.81 10.21 18.55
CA TRP A 83 -17.85 11.08 17.98
C TRP A 83 -19.28 10.66 18.34
N ARG A 84 -19.48 9.41 18.77
CA ARG A 84 -20.78 8.90 19.24
C ARG A 84 -20.84 8.64 20.73
N ALA A 85 -19.79 8.99 21.47
CA ALA A 85 -19.75 8.77 22.90
C ALA A 85 -20.69 9.76 23.58
N VAL A 86 -21.64 9.22 24.35
CA VAL A 86 -22.67 9.98 25.06
C VAL A 86 -22.62 9.62 26.54
N ASN A 87 -22.65 10.63 27.40
CA ASN A 87 -22.73 10.48 28.86
C ASN A 87 -24.10 9.95 29.29
N PRO A 88 -24.26 9.44 30.53
CA PRO A 88 -25.56 9.02 31.05
C PRO A 88 -26.64 10.12 31.02
N ASP A 89 -26.25 11.39 31.02
CA ASP A 89 -27.13 12.56 30.95
C ASP A 89 -27.49 12.99 29.51
N GLY A 90 -27.00 12.27 28.49
CA GLY A 90 -27.27 12.56 27.08
C GLY A 90 -26.32 13.57 26.42
N THR A 91 -25.36 14.14 27.16
CA THR A 91 -24.35 15.06 26.59
C THR A 91 -23.25 14.29 25.85
N LEU A 92 -22.59 14.93 24.88
CA LEU A 92 -21.43 14.34 24.20
C LEU A 92 -20.23 14.27 25.14
N VAL A 93 -19.57 13.11 25.19
CA VAL A 93 -18.41 12.87 26.08
C VAL A 93 -17.19 13.66 25.62
N TYR A 94 -16.97 13.75 24.30
CA TYR A 94 -15.79 14.36 23.71
C TYR A 94 -16.17 15.50 22.76
N SER A 95 -15.40 16.58 22.82
CA SER A 95 -15.35 17.57 21.75
C SER A 95 -14.65 17.02 20.51
N PHE A 96 -14.93 17.60 19.35
CA PHE A 96 -14.26 17.21 18.12
C PHE A 96 -12.73 17.39 18.21
N VAL A 97 -12.26 18.48 18.83
CA VAL A 97 -10.82 18.77 18.96
C VAL A 97 -10.09 17.71 19.79
N GLU A 98 -10.73 17.13 20.80
CA GLU A 98 -10.15 16.02 21.56
C GLU A 98 -9.95 14.78 20.69
N SER A 99 -10.89 14.46 19.82
CA SER A 99 -10.73 13.36 18.86
C SER A 99 -9.56 13.60 17.90
N VAL A 100 -9.38 14.83 17.42
CA VAL A 100 -8.26 15.21 16.55
C VAL A 100 -6.92 15.03 17.28
N LYS A 101 -6.83 15.52 18.53
CA LYS A 101 -5.62 15.35 19.36
C LYS A 101 -5.30 13.88 19.60
N ALA A 102 -6.31 13.07 19.91
CA ALA A 102 -6.13 11.64 20.11
C ALA A 102 -5.61 10.94 18.84
N THR A 103 -6.03 11.40 17.66
CA THR A 103 -5.63 10.77 16.38
C THR A 103 -4.22 11.12 15.90
N TYR A 104 -3.63 12.20 16.42
CA TYR A 104 -2.36 12.72 15.92
C TYR A 104 -1.19 11.72 15.90
N PRO A 105 -0.96 10.88 16.94
CA PRO A 105 0.10 9.87 16.91
C PRO A 105 -0.04 8.89 15.73
N PHE A 106 -1.26 8.55 15.34
CA PHE A 106 -1.52 7.63 14.22
C PHE A 106 -1.18 8.27 12.87
N TYR A 107 -1.26 9.59 12.74
CA TYR A 107 -0.81 10.29 11.53
C TYR A 107 0.70 10.24 11.36
N VAL A 108 1.46 10.27 12.45
CA VAL A 108 2.91 10.07 12.43
C VAL A 108 3.24 8.64 11.99
N ILE A 109 2.56 7.63 12.55
CA ILE A 109 2.76 6.23 12.16
C ILE A 109 2.39 6.02 10.69
N ARG A 110 1.27 6.59 10.24
CA ARG A 110 0.83 6.57 8.83
C ARG A 110 1.90 7.14 7.91
N PHE A 111 2.42 8.31 8.25
CA PHE A 111 3.46 8.97 7.46
C PHE A 111 4.72 8.13 7.38
N SER A 112 5.18 7.58 8.51
CA SER A 112 6.33 6.67 8.56
C SER A 112 6.12 5.41 7.74
N GLY A 113 4.94 4.78 7.81
CA GLY A 113 4.58 3.64 6.97
C GLY A 113 4.59 3.97 5.48
N GLY A 114 4.06 5.15 5.11
CA GLY A 114 4.11 5.68 3.75
C GLY A 114 5.54 5.95 3.26
N LEU A 115 6.42 6.49 4.11
CA LEU A 115 7.83 6.70 3.79
C LEU A 115 8.57 5.38 3.57
N LEU A 116 8.30 4.35 4.39
CA LEU A 116 8.85 3.02 4.16
C LEU A 116 8.44 2.51 2.76
N TYR A 117 7.15 2.55 2.45
CA TYR A 117 6.67 2.14 1.12
C TYR A 117 7.33 2.92 -0.02
N LEU A 118 7.44 4.24 0.11
CA LEU A 118 8.10 5.10 -0.88
C LEU A 118 9.59 4.76 -1.04
N SER A 119 10.31 4.50 0.06
CA SER A 119 11.71 4.08 -0.02
C SER A 119 11.87 2.73 -0.72
N GLY A 120 10.91 1.82 -0.55
CA GLY A 120 10.81 0.58 -1.33
C GLY A 120 10.68 0.85 -2.82
N MET A 121 9.85 1.83 -3.21
CA MET A 121 9.70 2.24 -4.61
C MET A 121 10.99 2.83 -5.21
N LEU A 122 11.76 3.59 -4.42
CA LEU A 122 13.07 4.09 -4.85
C LEU A 122 14.07 2.94 -5.06
N LEU A 123 14.06 1.94 -4.18
CA LEU A 123 14.87 0.72 -4.33
C LEU A 123 14.47 -0.05 -5.59
N MET A 124 13.16 -0.16 -5.87
CA MET A 124 12.66 -0.75 -7.11
C MET A 124 13.13 0.01 -8.34
N ALA A 125 12.99 1.34 -8.35
CA ALA A 125 13.41 2.19 -9.47
C ALA A 125 14.90 2.01 -9.78
N TRP A 126 15.74 1.99 -8.75
CA TRP A 126 17.17 1.70 -8.89
C TRP A 126 17.43 0.30 -9.48
N ASN A 127 16.78 -0.74 -8.95
CA ASN A 127 16.98 -2.11 -9.40
C ASN A 127 16.53 -2.30 -10.87
N VAL A 128 15.42 -1.66 -11.26
CA VAL A 128 14.93 -1.60 -12.65
C VAL A 128 15.95 -0.88 -13.52
N ALA A 129 16.40 0.31 -13.13
CA ALA A 129 17.39 1.09 -13.89
C ALA A 129 18.68 0.30 -14.15
N MET A 130 19.18 -0.44 -13.15
CA MET A 130 20.35 -1.30 -13.31
C MET A 130 20.09 -2.54 -14.15
N THR A 131 18.85 -3.04 -14.19
CA THR A 131 18.46 -4.17 -15.04
C THR A 131 18.47 -3.78 -16.52
N ILE A 132 18.00 -2.57 -16.85
CA ILE A 132 17.91 -2.09 -18.24
C ILE A 132 19.22 -1.47 -18.75
N LYS A 133 20.08 -0.95 -17.86
CA LYS A 133 21.31 -0.24 -18.23
C LYS A 133 22.22 -1.11 -19.10
N GLY A 134 22.58 -0.59 -20.28
CA GLY A 134 23.47 -1.24 -21.24
C GLY A 134 22.85 -2.40 -22.01
N ASN A 135 21.58 -2.74 -21.78
CA ASN A 135 20.88 -3.82 -22.46
C ASN A 135 19.93 -3.25 -23.51
N ARG A 136 19.89 -3.88 -24.69
CA ARG A 136 18.89 -3.58 -25.72
C ARG A 136 17.62 -4.37 -25.42
N PRO A 137 16.42 -3.82 -25.70
CA PRO A 137 15.18 -4.59 -25.64
C PRO A 137 15.32 -5.88 -26.46
N ALA A 138 14.91 -7.00 -25.88
CA ALA A 138 14.91 -8.28 -26.56
C ALA A 138 13.92 -8.24 -27.73
N VAL A 139 14.34 -8.76 -28.88
CA VAL A 139 13.44 -8.98 -30.00
C VAL A 139 12.54 -10.17 -29.64
N ALA A 140 11.29 -9.88 -29.28
CA ALA A 140 10.31 -10.91 -28.97
C ALA A 140 10.05 -11.76 -30.21
N ARG A 141 10.32 -13.07 -30.13
CA ARG A 141 9.86 -14.01 -31.17
C ARG A 141 8.36 -14.21 -30.97
N VAL A 142 7.56 -13.66 -31.87
CA VAL A 142 6.12 -13.95 -31.93
C VAL A 142 5.98 -15.43 -32.28
N PRO A 143 5.37 -16.28 -31.44
CA PRO A 143 5.07 -17.65 -31.81
C PRO A 143 4.20 -17.60 -33.06
N MET A 144 4.69 -18.12 -34.18
CA MET A 144 3.83 -18.31 -35.34
C MET A 144 2.72 -19.28 -34.93
N ALA A 145 1.46 -18.88 -35.14
CA ALA A 145 0.34 -19.80 -34.99
C ALA A 145 0.65 -21.05 -35.83
N ALA A 146 0.47 -22.23 -35.25
CA ALA A 146 0.60 -23.47 -36.01
C ALA A 146 -0.31 -23.35 -37.23
N ALA A 147 0.26 -23.49 -38.43
CA ALA A 147 -0.53 -23.48 -39.64
C ALA A 147 -1.57 -24.60 -39.53
N HIS A 148 -2.83 -24.24 -39.37
CA HIS A 148 -3.92 -25.20 -39.47
C HIS A 148 -3.96 -25.65 -40.93
N ALA A 149 -3.64 -26.94 -41.16
CA ALA A 149 -3.67 -27.60 -42.45
C ALA A 149 -5.11 -27.85 -42.92
#